data_AF-A0A953WHX1-F1
#
_entry.id   AF-A0A953WHX1-F1
#
_cell.length_a   1.000
_cell.length_b   1.000
_cell.length_c   1.000
_cell.angle_alpha   90.00
_cell.angle_beta   90.00
_cell.angle_gamma   90.00
#
_symmetry.space_group_name_H-M   'P 1'
#
loop_
_entity.id
_entity.type
_entity.pdbx_description
1 polymer ?
#
loop_
_entity_poly.entity_id
_entity_poly.type
_entity_poly.pdbx_seq_one_letter_code
_entity_poly.pdbx_strand_id
1 'polypeptide(L)'
;PFNQWDAVQTLVKAEILALSEGSQAEPDDALVTALAGAVEQAVDDPAFAALLTRLPEVGEMFLERQPADAVALNAARKKLQSALAVKLSAFSAETLGKPTPAPFDPGAEQAGIRALRTAMIVLLGVSPDAGAADTLRGLYDNATNMTERLAALRAYTVQKGGKANEALADFEQAWNDNPLVMDKWFALQATTGDAETIKTLAAHPAFDLRNPNRVRSVVAAFTMQNLAAFHAPDGSGYQAVEEIILKADKANPALGARLLTAFEQWRILEPQAKAAAEATLKRLQSAGLSSNAADIVARALG
;
A
#
# COMPACT_ATOMS: atom_id res chain seq x y z
N PRO A 1 6.70 3.98 -26.08
CA PRO A 1 6.65 3.63 -24.62
C PRO A 1 5.75 4.58 -23.81
N PHE A 2 6.09 5.86 -23.65
CA PHE A 2 5.32 6.79 -22.80
C PHE A 2 3.84 6.92 -23.18
N ASN A 3 3.52 7.22 -24.45
CA ASN A 3 2.13 7.37 -24.89
C ASN A 3 1.29 6.10 -24.71
N GLN A 4 1.91 4.92 -24.85
CA GLN A 4 1.23 3.65 -24.62
C GLN A 4 0.93 3.44 -23.13
N TRP A 5 1.90 3.74 -22.26
CA TRP A 5 1.70 3.70 -20.81
C TRP A 5 0.62 4.69 -20.37
N ASP A 6 0.65 5.93 -20.85
CA ASP A 6 -0.32 6.97 -20.50
C ASP A 6 -1.75 6.62 -20.94
N ALA A 7 -1.91 6.05 -22.14
CA ALA A 7 -3.18 5.52 -22.61
C ALA A 7 -3.70 4.37 -21.73
N VAL A 8 -2.82 3.45 -21.33
CA VAL A 8 -3.16 2.37 -20.39
C VAL A 8 -3.62 2.94 -19.04
N GLN A 9 -2.89 3.89 -18.46
CA GLN A 9 -3.27 4.50 -17.18
C GLN A 9 -4.63 5.20 -17.25
N THR A 10 -4.94 5.87 -18.37
CA THR A 10 -6.23 6.52 -18.60
C THR A 10 -7.38 5.52 -18.60
N LEU A 11 -7.25 4.42 -19.34
CA LEU A 11 -8.27 3.37 -19.42
C LEU A 11 -8.45 2.65 -18.08
N VAL A 12 -7.35 2.26 -17.43
CA VAL A 12 -7.36 1.61 -16.12
C VAL A 12 -8.00 2.49 -15.05
N LYS A 13 -7.71 3.79 -15.05
CA LYS A 13 -8.33 4.72 -14.10
C LYS A 13 -9.84 4.80 -14.29
N ALA A 14 -10.31 4.95 -15.54
CA ALA A 14 -11.74 4.97 -15.83
C ALA A 14 -12.45 3.69 -15.37
N GLU A 15 -11.80 2.54 -15.58
CA GLU A 15 -12.29 1.23 -15.15
C GLU A 15 -12.42 1.12 -13.62
N ILE A 16 -11.38 1.52 -12.88
CA ILE A 16 -11.40 1.50 -11.41
C ILE A 16 -12.51 2.41 -10.87
N LEU A 17 -12.69 3.60 -11.45
CA LEU A 17 -13.76 4.51 -11.06
C LEU A 17 -15.15 3.89 -11.30
N ALA A 18 -15.39 3.32 -12.49
CA ALA A 18 -16.66 2.67 -12.82
C ALA A 18 -16.97 1.49 -11.88
N LEU A 19 -15.97 0.67 -11.56
CA LEU A 19 -16.09 -0.42 -10.57
C LEU A 19 -16.38 0.10 -9.16
N SER A 20 -15.72 1.18 -8.74
CA SER A 20 -15.90 1.76 -7.40
C SER A 20 -17.29 2.35 -7.19
N GLU A 21 -17.89 2.89 -8.24
CA GLU A 21 -19.25 3.45 -8.24
C GLU A 21 -20.34 2.38 -8.39
N GLY A 22 -19.95 1.11 -8.58
CA GLY A 22 -20.90 0.01 -8.83
C GLY A 22 -21.57 0.09 -10.19
N SER A 23 -21.03 0.88 -11.13
CA SER A 23 -21.52 0.94 -12.52
C SER A 23 -21.38 -0.39 -13.25
N GLN A 24 -20.47 -1.24 -12.78
CA GLN A 24 -20.29 -2.63 -13.21
C GLN A 24 -19.80 -3.50 -12.05
N ALA A 25 -20.06 -4.81 -12.14
CA ALA A 25 -19.73 -5.76 -11.07
C ALA A 25 -18.29 -6.29 -11.16
N GLU A 26 -17.84 -6.58 -12.38
CA GLU A 26 -16.55 -7.18 -12.69
C GLU A 26 -15.79 -6.32 -13.71
N PRO A 27 -14.44 -6.42 -13.74
CA PRO A 27 -13.65 -5.69 -14.71
C PRO A 27 -13.99 -6.08 -16.17
N ASP A 28 -13.89 -5.13 -17.10
CA ASP A 28 -14.04 -5.38 -18.53
C ASP A 28 -12.94 -6.34 -19.03
N ASP A 29 -13.35 -7.55 -19.43
CA ASP A 29 -12.44 -8.61 -19.90
C ASP A 29 -11.62 -8.18 -21.13
N ALA A 30 -12.17 -7.33 -22.01
CA ALA A 30 -11.46 -6.83 -23.17
C ALA A 30 -10.30 -5.91 -22.75
N LEU A 31 -10.53 -5.04 -21.76
CA LEU A 31 -9.48 -4.21 -21.18
C LEU A 31 -8.42 -5.07 -20.49
N VAL A 32 -8.81 -6.00 -19.62
CA VAL A 32 -7.85 -6.88 -18.92
C VAL A 32 -7.00 -7.69 -19.91
N THR A 33 -7.63 -8.22 -20.96
CA THR A 33 -6.94 -8.96 -22.03
C THR A 33 -5.96 -8.06 -22.80
N ALA A 34 -6.36 -6.83 -23.13
CA ALA A 34 -5.48 -5.87 -23.78
C ALA A 34 -4.28 -5.48 -22.90
N LEU A 35 -4.49 -5.28 -21.59
CA LEU A 35 -3.43 -4.99 -20.64
C LEU A 35 -2.43 -6.14 -20.52
N ALA A 36 -2.93 -7.37 -20.37
CA ALA A 36 -2.08 -8.56 -20.31
C ALA A 36 -1.25 -8.72 -21.60
N GLY A 37 -1.89 -8.60 -22.76
CA GLY A 37 -1.20 -8.66 -24.05
C GLY A 37 -0.15 -7.56 -24.23
N ALA A 38 -0.42 -6.34 -23.74
CA ALA A 38 0.56 -5.25 -23.79
C ALA A 38 1.79 -5.53 -22.92
N VAL A 39 1.61 -6.14 -21.74
CA VAL A 39 2.72 -6.57 -20.85
C VAL A 39 3.57 -7.65 -21.53
N GLU A 40 2.93 -8.68 -22.08
CA GLU A 40 3.61 -9.80 -22.74
C GLU A 40 4.38 -9.35 -23.99
N GLN A 41 3.79 -8.48 -24.82
CA GLN A 41 4.45 -7.91 -26.00
C GLN A 41 5.65 -7.02 -25.64
N ALA A 42 5.69 -6.48 -24.43
CA ALA A 42 6.78 -5.63 -23.95
C ALA A 42 7.92 -6.41 -23.26
N VAL A 43 7.92 -7.76 -23.31
CA VAL A 43 8.90 -8.60 -22.58
C VAL A 43 10.37 -8.27 -22.87
N ASP A 44 10.68 -7.80 -24.08
CA ASP A 44 12.04 -7.40 -24.48
C ASP A 44 12.52 -6.10 -23.80
N ASP A 45 11.61 -5.32 -23.19
CA ASP A 45 11.91 -4.22 -22.27
C ASP A 45 11.26 -4.49 -20.91
N PRO A 46 11.94 -5.25 -20.01
CA PRO A 46 11.38 -5.64 -18.73
C PRO A 46 10.96 -4.46 -17.83
N ALA A 47 11.66 -3.33 -17.93
CA ALA A 47 11.30 -2.14 -17.17
C ALA A 47 9.97 -1.56 -17.66
N PHE A 48 9.77 -1.50 -18.98
CA PHE A 48 8.52 -1.04 -19.58
C PHE A 48 7.37 -2.03 -19.34
N ALA A 49 7.60 -3.33 -19.49
CA ALA A 49 6.61 -4.36 -19.16
C ALA A 49 6.14 -4.26 -17.70
N ALA A 50 7.07 -4.04 -16.76
CA ALA A 50 6.74 -3.83 -15.35
C ALA A 50 5.85 -2.59 -15.16
N LEU A 51 6.15 -1.48 -15.83
CA LEU A 51 5.36 -0.24 -15.74
C LEU A 51 3.92 -0.43 -16.24
N LEU A 52 3.69 -1.27 -17.24
CA LEU A 52 2.34 -1.56 -17.77
C LEU A 52 1.47 -2.32 -16.76
N THR A 53 2.06 -3.03 -15.80
CA THR A 53 1.31 -3.71 -14.72
C THR A 53 0.89 -2.77 -13.59
N ARG A 54 1.47 -1.57 -13.50
CA ARG A 54 1.18 -0.62 -12.43
C ARG A 54 -0.20 -0.01 -12.66
N LEU A 55 -1.11 -0.28 -11.73
CA LEU A 55 -2.39 0.40 -11.65
C LEU A 55 -2.25 1.69 -10.83
N PRO A 56 -3.02 2.76 -11.14
CA PRO A 56 -3.07 3.97 -10.34
C PRO A 56 -3.37 3.66 -8.86
N GLU A 57 -2.68 4.32 -7.95
CA GLU A 57 -2.93 4.16 -6.51
C GLU A 57 -4.20 4.90 -6.07
N VAL A 58 -4.80 4.47 -4.96
CA VAL A 58 -6.02 5.11 -4.43
C VAL A 58 -5.82 6.62 -4.23
N GLY A 59 -4.66 7.03 -3.72
CA GLY A 59 -4.34 8.45 -3.53
C GLY A 59 -4.28 9.26 -4.83
N GLU A 60 -3.97 8.63 -5.96
CA GLU A 60 -3.97 9.27 -7.29
C GLU A 60 -5.39 9.49 -7.81
N MET A 61 -6.38 8.73 -7.31
CA MET A 61 -7.78 8.81 -7.73
C MET A 61 -8.70 9.42 -6.66
N PHE A 62 -8.19 9.67 -5.45
CA PHE A 62 -8.97 10.00 -4.27
C PHE A 62 -9.81 11.28 -4.40
N LEU A 63 -9.35 12.24 -5.22
CA LEU A 63 -10.03 13.51 -5.46
C LEU A 63 -10.84 13.54 -6.77
N GLU A 64 -10.79 12.48 -7.57
CA GLU A 64 -11.46 12.43 -8.89
C GLU A 64 -13.00 12.40 -8.77
N ARG A 65 -13.52 11.90 -7.64
CA ARG A 65 -14.95 11.76 -7.36
C ARG A 65 -15.30 12.21 -5.95
N GLN A 66 -16.50 12.78 -5.80
CA GLN A 66 -17.05 13.17 -4.50
C GLN A 66 -18.49 12.64 -4.35
N PRO A 67 -18.85 12.07 -3.19
CA PRO A 67 -17.97 11.84 -2.03
C PRO A 67 -16.84 10.85 -2.30
N ALA A 68 -15.68 11.07 -1.67
CA ALA A 68 -14.50 10.22 -1.82
C ALA A 68 -14.64 8.96 -0.95
N ASP A 69 -14.58 7.80 -1.59
CA ASP A 69 -14.64 6.49 -0.94
C ASP A 69 -13.35 5.70 -1.22
N ALA A 70 -12.40 5.78 -0.29
CA ALA A 70 -11.13 5.06 -0.40
C ALA A 70 -11.31 3.53 -0.35
N VAL A 71 -12.35 3.04 0.33
CA VAL A 71 -12.61 1.60 0.47
C VAL A 71 -13.11 1.05 -0.85
N ALA A 72 -14.08 1.71 -1.47
CA ALA A 72 -14.60 1.33 -2.79
C ALA A 72 -13.52 1.39 -3.87
N LEU A 73 -12.72 2.46 -3.90
CA LEU A 73 -11.59 2.60 -4.84
C LEU A 73 -10.56 1.48 -4.68
N ASN A 74 -10.18 1.15 -3.44
CA ASN A 74 -9.24 0.06 -3.19
C ASN A 74 -9.80 -1.31 -3.57
N ALA A 75 -11.09 -1.55 -3.28
CA ALA A 75 -11.76 -2.78 -3.65
C ALA A 75 -11.81 -2.95 -5.19
N ALA A 76 -12.20 -1.89 -5.91
CA ALA A 76 -12.20 -1.85 -7.37
C ALA A 76 -10.80 -2.10 -7.96
N ARG A 77 -9.77 -1.42 -7.43
CA ARG A 77 -8.38 -1.62 -7.83
C ARG A 77 -7.93 -3.06 -7.62
N LYS A 78 -8.23 -3.65 -6.46
CA LYS A 78 -7.90 -5.06 -6.15
C LYS A 78 -8.60 -6.05 -7.08
N LYS A 79 -9.86 -5.80 -7.45
CA LYS A 79 -10.58 -6.62 -8.45
C LYS A 79 -9.87 -6.61 -9.80
N LEU A 80 -9.56 -5.43 -10.33
CA LEU A 80 -8.83 -5.31 -11.60
C LEU A 80 -7.44 -5.94 -11.52
N GLN A 81 -6.74 -5.76 -10.41
CA GLN A 81 -5.43 -6.36 -10.17
C GLN A 81 -5.49 -7.90 -10.14
N SER A 82 -6.51 -8.47 -9.49
CA SER A 82 -6.74 -9.92 -9.45
C SER A 82 -7.09 -10.48 -10.83
N ALA A 83 -7.92 -9.78 -11.61
CA ALA A 83 -8.23 -10.18 -12.99
C ALA A 83 -6.99 -10.19 -13.88
N LEU A 84 -6.14 -9.16 -13.75
CA LEU A 84 -4.86 -9.09 -14.46
C LEU A 84 -3.90 -10.20 -14.01
N ALA A 85 -3.82 -10.51 -12.71
CA ALA A 85 -3.01 -11.59 -12.19
C ALA A 85 -3.41 -12.97 -12.75
N VAL A 86 -4.71 -13.21 -12.93
CA VAL A 86 -5.21 -14.44 -13.57
C VAL A 86 -4.79 -14.52 -15.03
N LYS A 87 -4.97 -13.44 -15.81
CA LYS A 87 -4.59 -13.41 -17.23
C LYS A 87 -3.08 -13.58 -17.43
N LEU A 88 -2.26 -12.98 -16.56
CA LEU A 88 -0.80 -13.05 -16.62
C LEU A 88 -0.21 -14.26 -15.85
N SER A 89 -1.02 -15.22 -15.42
CA SER A 89 -0.55 -16.33 -14.57
C SER A 89 0.58 -17.15 -15.20
N ALA A 90 0.46 -17.53 -16.49
CA ALA A 90 1.48 -18.27 -17.21
C ALA A 90 2.76 -17.44 -17.40
N PHE A 91 2.62 -16.17 -17.80
CA PHE A 91 3.74 -15.24 -17.95
C PHE A 91 4.48 -14.98 -16.62
N SER A 92 3.72 -14.87 -15.53
CA SER A 92 4.25 -14.75 -14.17
C SER A 92 5.04 -15.99 -13.77
N ALA A 93 4.50 -17.18 -14.00
CA ALA A 93 5.20 -18.44 -13.71
C ALA A 93 6.51 -18.57 -14.51
N GLU A 94 6.50 -18.24 -15.80
CA GLU A 94 7.71 -18.25 -16.63
C GLU A 94 8.76 -17.23 -16.14
N THR A 95 8.32 -16.01 -15.85
CA THR A 95 9.19 -14.92 -15.38
C THR A 95 9.82 -15.24 -14.04
N LEU A 96 9.05 -15.80 -13.10
CA LEU A 96 9.50 -16.11 -11.75
C LEU A 96 10.30 -17.43 -11.68
N GLY A 97 10.08 -18.35 -12.63
CA GLY A 97 10.87 -19.58 -12.76
C GLY A 97 12.31 -19.35 -13.22
N LYS A 98 12.60 -18.21 -13.86
CA LYS A 98 13.97 -17.79 -14.17
C LYS A 98 14.66 -17.29 -12.89
N PRO A 99 15.96 -17.56 -12.67
CA PRO A 99 16.66 -17.04 -11.50
C PRO A 99 16.78 -15.51 -11.60
N THR A 100 16.85 -14.84 -10.45
CA THR A 100 17.27 -13.44 -10.40
C THR A 100 18.70 -13.29 -10.93
N PRO A 101 19.04 -12.23 -11.69
CA PRO A 101 20.40 -12.04 -12.19
C PRO A 101 21.45 -12.06 -11.08
N ALA A 102 22.56 -12.77 -11.32
CA ALA A 102 23.68 -12.89 -10.40
C ALA A 102 25.03 -12.83 -11.16
N PRO A 103 26.08 -12.17 -10.61
CA PRO A 103 26.07 -11.43 -9.35
C PRO A 103 25.18 -10.18 -9.42
N PHE A 104 24.79 -9.65 -8.25
CA PHE A 104 23.94 -8.46 -8.17
C PHE A 104 24.64 -7.25 -8.80
N ASP A 105 23.94 -6.60 -9.72
CA ASP A 105 24.33 -5.33 -10.33
C ASP A 105 23.19 -4.30 -10.16
N PRO A 106 23.46 -3.10 -9.62
CA PRO A 106 22.49 -2.00 -9.59
C PRO A 106 22.19 -1.38 -10.97
N GLY A 107 22.90 -1.77 -12.03
CA GLY A 107 22.72 -1.27 -13.40
C GLY A 107 21.30 -1.42 -13.97
N ALA A 108 20.99 -0.57 -14.94
CA ALA A 108 19.64 -0.40 -15.48
C ALA A 108 19.03 -1.70 -16.05
N GLU A 109 19.84 -2.53 -16.70
CA GLU A 109 19.41 -3.81 -17.28
C GLU A 109 18.90 -4.77 -16.19
N GLN A 110 19.72 -5.06 -15.17
CA GLN A 110 19.27 -5.91 -14.06
C GLN A 110 18.16 -5.25 -13.24
N ALA A 111 18.14 -3.91 -13.14
CA ALA A 111 17.05 -3.20 -12.47
C ALA A 111 15.70 -3.40 -13.19
N GLY A 112 15.68 -3.40 -14.53
CA GLY A 112 14.50 -3.71 -15.33
C GLY A 112 14.01 -5.14 -15.11
N ILE A 113 14.92 -6.12 -15.11
CA ILE A 113 14.56 -7.52 -14.83
C ILE A 113 13.95 -7.66 -13.43
N ARG A 114 14.58 -7.06 -12.41
CA ARG A 114 14.04 -7.07 -11.04
C ARG A 114 12.70 -6.36 -10.94
N ALA A 115 12.48 -5.29 -11.70
CA ALA A 115 11.20 -4.59 -11.75
C ALA A 115 10.08 -5.49 -12.30
N LEU A 116 10.33 -6.20 -13.41
CA LEU A 116 9.37 -7.15 -13.98
C LEU A 116 9.07 -8.31 -13.02
N ARG A 117 10.12 -8.89 -12.43
CA ARG A 117 9.96 -9.95 -11.42
C ARG A 117 9.15 -9.45 -10.22
N THR A 118 9.44 -8.25 -9.72
CA THR A 118 8.70 -7.63 -8.61
C THR A 118 7.23 -7.41 -8.97
N ALA A 119 6.93 -6.98 -10.20
CA ALA A 119 5.56 -6.84 -10.68
C ALA A 119 4.81 -8.18 -10.67
N MET A 120 5.46 -9.26 -11.15
CA MET A 120 4.89 -10.61 -11.15
C MET A 120 4.69 -11.14 -9.73
N ILE A 121 5.63 -10.90 -8.80
CA ILE A 121 5.49 -11.22 -7.37
C ILE A 121 4.26 -10.51 -6.77
N VAL A 122 4.09 -9.22 -7.07
CA VAL A 122 2.96 -8.43 -6.55
C VAL A 122 1.63 -8.95 -7.08
N LEU A 123 1.54 -9.28 -8.37
CA LEU A 123 0.34 -9.90 -8.96
C LEU A 123 0.03 -11.26 -8.34
N LEU A 124 1.07 -12.07 -8.07
CA LEU A 124 0.91 -13.36 -7.40
C LEU A 124 0.30 -13.21 -6.00
N GLY A 125 0.63 -12.14 -5.28
CA GLY A 125 0.06 -11.83 -3.96
C GLY A 125 -1.45 -11.56 -3.93
N VAL A 126 -2.07 -11.25 -5.08
CA VAL A 126 -3.52 -11.10 -5.22
C VAL A 126 -4.14 -12.18 -6.12
N SER A 127 -3.36 -13.20 -6.49
CA SER A 127 -3.83 -14.31 -7.30
C SER A 127 -4.75 -15.23 -6.48
N PRO A 128 -5.85 -15.72 -7.05
CA PRO A 128 -6.71 -16.71 -6.41
C PRO A 128 -6.11 -18.13 -6.40
N ASP A 129 -4.93 -18.34 -7.00
CA ASP A 129 -4.25 -19.64 -7.02
C ASP A 129 -3.88 -20.12 -5.60
N ALA A 130 -4.28 -21.35 -5.28
CA ALA A 130 -3.97 -22.00 -4.01
C ALA A 130 -2.46 -22.19 -3.78
N GLY A 131 -1.66 -22.33 -4.86
CA GLY A 131 -0.20 -22.47 -4.79
C GLY A 131 0.56 -21.14 -4.66
N ALA A 132 -0.13 -20.00 -4.74
CA ALA A 132 0.52 -18.69 -4.71
C ALA A 132 1.25 -18.42 -3.39
N ALA A 133 0.66 -18.81 -2.25
CA ALA A 133 1.26 -18.60 -0.93
C ALA A 133 2.60 -19.35 -0.78
N ASP A 134 2.66 -20.61 -1.20
CA ASP A 134 3.88 -21.43 -1.13
C ASP A 134 4.96 -20.89 -2.07
N THR A 135 4.57 -20.46 -3.27
CA THR A 135 5.48 -19.84 -4.24
C THR A 135 6.08 -18.55 -3.69
N LEU A 136 5.25 -17.67 -3.10
CA LEU A 136 5.70 -16.43 -2.47
C LEU A 136 6.63 -16.69 -1.29
N ARG A 137 6.35 -17.71 -0.49
CA ARG A 137 7.24 -18.13 0.60
C ARG A 137 8.59 -18.57 0.08
N GLY A 138 8.62 -19.42 -0.96
CA GLY A 138 9.85 -19.85 -1.60
C GLY A 138 10.65 -18.69 -2.20
N LEU A 139 9.99 -17.70 -2.82
CA LEU A 139 10.63 -16.50 -3.35
C LEU A 139 11.23 -15.64 -2.24
N TYR A 140 10.55 -15.50 -1.09
CA TYR A 140 11.06 -14.80 0.09
C TYR A 140 12.33 -15.48 0.64
N ASP A 141 12.27 -16.79 0.88
CA ASP A 141 13.36 -17.55 1.49
C ASP A 141 14.62 -17.55 0.58
N ASN A 142 14.43 -17.65 -0.73
CA ASN A 142 15.52 -17.74 -1.72
C ASN A 142 15.96 -16.38 -2.30
N ALA A 143 15.31 -15.27 -1.95
CA ALA A 143 15.67 -13.96 -2.48
C ALA A 143 17.10 -13.58 -2.07
N THR A 144 17.94 -13.30 -3.06
CA THR A 144 19.35 -12.91 -2.91
C THR A 144 19.56 -11.40 -2.80
N ASN A 145 18.49 -10.61 -2.95
CA ASN A 145 18.52 -9.16 -2.87
C ASN A 145 17.30 -8.61 -2.12
N MET A 146 17.45 -7.43 -1.54
CA MET A 146 16.41 -6.81 -0.69
C MET A 146 15.15 -6.40 -1.48
N THR A 147 15.27 -6.08 -2.77
CA THR A 147 14.13 -5.68 -3.62
C THR A 147 13.14 -6.83 -3.77
N GLU A 148 13.62 -8.01 -4.20
CA GLU A 148 12.76 -9.19 -4.35
C GLU A 148 12.32 -9.73 -2.99
N ARG A 149 13.19 -9.70 -1.96
CA ARG A 149 12.81 -10.17 -0.61
C ARG A 149 11.65 -9.38 -0.03
N LEU A 150 11.68 -8.04 -0.12
CA LEU A 150 10.59 -7.19 0.35
C LEU A 150 9.32 -7.32 -0.51
N ALA A 151 9.48 -7.47 -1.83
CA ALA A 151 8.35 -7.70 -2.72
C ALA A 151 7.62 -9.00 -2.36
N ALA A 152 8.37 -10.08 -2.16
CA ALA A 152 7.82 -11.38 -1.79
C ALA A 152 7.17 -11.32 -0.40
N LEU A 153 7.81 -10.70 0.58
CA LEU A 153 7.23 -10.51 1.91
C LEU A 153 5.91 -9.73 1.84
N ARG A 154 5.87 -8.63 1.07
CA ARG A 154 4.66 -7.80 0.93
C ARG A 154 3.54 -8.55 0.23
N ALA A 155 3.84 -9.27 -0.85
CA ALA A 155 2.85 -10.08 -1.55
C ALA A 155 2.33 -11.21 -0.64
N TYR A 156 3.21 -11.80 0.18
CA TYR A 156 2.85 -12.85 1.13
C TYR A 156 1.94 -12.34 2.26
N THR A 157 2.13 -11.10 2.74
CA THR A 157 1.23 -10.49 3.74
C THR A 157 -0.16 -10.16 3.18
N VAL A 158 -0.26 -9.86 1.88
CA VAL A 158 -1.55 -9.57 1.22
C VAL A 158 -2.32 -10.86 0.93
N GLN A 159 -1.62 -11.99 0.73
CA GLN A 159 -2.27 -13.25 0.36
C GLN A 159 -3.06 -13.87 1.51
N LYS A 160 -4.32 -14.25 1.23
CA LYS A 160 -5.22 -14.84 2.23
C LYS A 160 -4.76 -16.25 2.62
N GLY A 161 -4.83 -16.57 3.92
CA GLY A 161 -4.53 -17.91 4.45
C GLY A 161 -3.04 -18.25 4.61
N GLY A 162 -2.13 -17.31 4.32
CA GLY A 162 -0.69 -17.49 4.51
C GLY A 162 -0.24 -17.34 5.97
N LYS A 163 0.89 -17.97 6.31
CA LYS A 163 1.62 -17.79 7.58
C LYS A 163 2.50 -16.55 7.56
N ALA A 164 1.96 -15.43 7.06
CA ALA A 164 2.73 -14.21 6.82
C ALA A 164 3.43 -13.66 8.08
N ASN A 165 2.83 -13.86 9.25
CA ASN A 165 3.41 -13.49 10.54
C ASN A 165 4.75 -14.20 10.82
N GLU A 166 4.92 -15.45 10.38
CA GLU A 166 6.19 -16.16 10.54
C GLU A 166 7.29 -15.53 9.68
N ALA A 167 6.98 -15.15 8.43
CA ALA A 167 7.93 -14.46 7.54
C ALA A 167 8.24 -13.03 8.02
N LEU A 168 7.25 -12.31 8.57
CA LEU A 168 7.46 -11.00 9.19
C LEU A 168 8.39 -11.09 10.41
N ALA A 169 8.20 -12.08 11.27
CA ALA A 169 9.04 -12.31 12.44
C ALA A 169 10.47 -12.73 12.04
N ASP A 170 10.61 -13.61 11.04
CA ASP A 170 11.91 -13.99 10.48
C ASP A 170 12.66 -12.78 9.90
N PHE A 171 11.96 -11.92 9.14
CA PHE A 171 12.54 -10.70 8.61
C PHE A 171 13.02 -9.77 9.71
N GLU A 172 12.20 -9.54 10.74
CA GLU A 172 12.58 -8.74 11.89
C GLU A 172 13.82 -9.31 12.57
N GLN A 173 13.82 -10.62 12.88
CA GLN A 173 14.94 -11.26 13.57
C GLN A 173 16.25 -11.10 12.80
N ALA A 174 16.20 -11.19 11.47
CA ALA A 174 17.37 -11.02 10.62
C ALA A 174 17.88 -9.57 10.53
N TRP A 175 17.01 -8.57 10.74
CA TRP A 175 17.31 -7.16 10.44
C TRP A 175 17.06 -6.18 11.58
N ASN A 176 16.75 -6.65 12.79
CA ASN A 176 16.43 -5.81 13.96
C ASN A 176 17.53 -4.77 14.28
N ASP A 177 18.79 -5.12 14.07
CA ASP A 177 19.96 -4.26 14.27
C ASP A 177 20.19 -3.27 13.13
N ASN A 178 19.38 -3.29 12.06
CA ASN A 178 19.44 -2.37 10.93
C ASN A 178 18.22 -1.43 10.90
N PRO A 179 18.33 -0.20 11.43
CA PRO A 179 17.19 0.71 11.56
C PRO A 179 16.47 1.01 10.23
N LEU A 180 17.22 1.19 9.14
CA LEU A 180 16.68 1.55 7.82
C LEU A 180 15.94 0.38 7.17
N VAL A 181 16.39 -0.85 7.41
CA VAL A 181 15.69 -2.06 6.94
C VAL A 181 14.44 -2.27 7.78
N MET A 182 14.51 -2.06 9.09
CA MET A 182 13.32 -2.08 9.95
C MET A 182 12.29 -1.03 9.54
N ASP A 183 12.69 0.17 9.09
CA ASP A 183 11.73 1.16 8.57
C ASP A 183 10.93 0.61 7.37
N LYS A 184 11.55 -0.22 6.53
CA LYS A 184 10.84 -0.89 5.42
C LYS A 184 9.89 -1.96 5.93
N TRP A 185 10.26 -2.70 6.97
CA TRP A 185 9.41 -3.70 7.64
C TRP A 185 8.18 -3.07 8.30
N PHE A 186 8.34 -1.94 8.99
CA PHE A 186 7.22 -1.16 9.53
C PHE A 186 6.31 -0.63 8.43
N ALA A 187 6.88 -0.03 7.37
CA ALA A 187 6.10 0.51 6.26
C ALA A 187 5.32 -0.58 5.51
N LEU A 188 5.93 -1.75 5.29
CA LEU A 188 5.25 -2.86 4.64
C LEU A 188 3.99 -3.27 5.40
N GLN A 189 4.09 -3.44 6.73
CA GLN A 189 2.94 -3.79 7.56
C GLN A 189 1.91 -2.66 7.62
N ALA A 190 2.34 -1.40 7.79
CA ALA A 190 1.44 -0.26 7.81
C ALA A 190 0.66 -0.08 6.49
N THR A 191 1.28 -0.40 5.35
CA THR A 191 0.63 -0.30 4.03
C THR A 191 -0.25 -1.48 3.65
N THR A 192 -0.17 -2.61 4.36
CA THR A 192 -0.91 -3.83 4.03
C THR A 192 -1.89 -4.27 5.11
N GLY A 193 -1.70 -3.82 6.35
CA GLY A 193 -2.53 -4.16 7.50
C GLY A 193 -3.71 -3.21 7.70
N ASP A 194 -4.23 -3.24 8.92
CA ASP A 194 -5.41 -2.52 9.39
C ASP A 194 -5.09 -1.66 10.64
N ALA A 195 -6.12 -1.10 11.26
CA ALA A 195 -5.98 -0.27 12.46
C ALA A 195 -5.29 -1.03 13.63
N GLU A 196 -5.58 -2.32 13.82
CA GLU A 196 -4.96 -3.13 14.87
C GLU A 196 -3.48 -3.40 14.59
N THR A 197 -3.13 -3.58 13.31
CA THR A 197 -1.73 -3.64 12.88
C THR A 197 -0.99 -2.34 13.28
N ILE A 198 -1.58 -1.17 13.05
CA ILE A 198 -0.97 0.11 13.43
C ILE A 198 -0.78 0.24 14.94
N LYS A 199 -1.78 -0.16 15.74
CA LYS A 199 -1.65 -0.18 17.21
C LYS A 199 -0.51 -1.10 17.66
N THR A 200 -0.40 -2.28 17.05
CA THR A 200 0.67 -3.24 17.33
C THR A 200 2.04 -2.67 16.98
N LEU A 201 2.19 -2.05 15.80
CA LEU A 201 3.43 -1.41 15.39
C LEU A 201 3.81 -0.23 16.30
N ALA A 202 2.84 0.57 16.74
CA ALA A 202 3.07 1.69 17.64
C ALA A 202 3.45 1.27 19.07
N ALA A 203 3.12 0.04 19.46
CA ALA A 203 3.53 -0.57 20.72
C ALA A 203 4.87 -1.36 20.62
N HIS A 204 5.40 -1.50 19.41
CA HIS A 204 6.59 -2.30 19.15
C HIS A 204 7.84 -1.71 19.84
N PRO A 205 8.73 -2.51 20.46
CA PRO A 205 9.93 -1.99 21.14
C PRO A 205 10.86 -1.16 20.24
N ALA A 206 10.94 -1.51 18.96
CA ALA A 206 11.73 -0.77 17.97
C ALA A 206 11.04 0.51 17.45
N PHE A 207 9.80 0.80 17.86
CA PHE A 207 9.07 2.01 17.50
C PHE A 207 9.39 3.15 18.46
N ASP A 208 10.13 4.16 17.99
CA ASP A 208 10.48 5.37 18.76
C ASP A 208 9.83 6.60 18.13
N LEU A 209 8.94 7.27 18.87
CA LEU A 209 8.27 8.51 18.47
C LEU A 209 9.23 9.69 18.26
N ARG A 210 10.45 9.63 18.82
CA ARG A 210 11.48 10.66 18.63
C ARG A 210 12.23 10.48 17.32
N ASN A 211 12.14 9.29 16.70
CA ASN A 211 12.74 9.03 15.41
C ASN A 211 11.75 9.38 14.29
N PRO A 212 11.96 10.48 13.53
CA PRO A 212 11.03 10.92 12.50
C PRO A 212 10.90 9.90 11.35
N ASN A 213 11.94 9.12 11.06
CA ASN A 213 11.87 8.06 10.04
C ASN A 213 10.97 6.92 10.50
N ARG A 214 11.07 6.52 11.76
CA ARG A 214 10.24 5.47 12.33
C ARG A 214 8.77 5.88 12.37
N VAL A 215 8.47 7.10 12.81
CA VAL A 215 7.10 7.62 12.79
C VAL A 215 6.56 7.70 11.36
N ARG A 216 7.38 8.16 10.40
CA ARG A 216 6.99 8.18 8.98
C ARG A 216 6.72 6.77 8.45
N SER A 217 7.53 5.79 8.83
CA SER A 217 7.40 4.41 8.39
C SER A 217 6.10 3.73 8.85
N VAL A 218 5.48 4.21 9.93
CA VAL A 218 4.19 3.67 10.41
C VAL A 218 3.06 4.61 10.02
N VAL A 219 3.06 5.83 10.56
CA VAL A 219 1.91 6.74 10.47
C VAL A 219 1.73 7.27 9.05
N ALA A 220 2.78 7.84 8.45
CA ALA A 220 2.66 8.39 7.10
C ALA A 220 2.44 7.29 6.05
N ALA A 221 3.06 6.12 6.23
CA ALA A 221 2.79 4.97 5.38
C ALA A 221 1.31 4.56 5.44
N PHE A 222 0.72 4.46 6.64
CA PHE A 222 -0.70 4.15 6.81
C PHE A 222 -1.62 5.22 6.22
N THR A 223 -1.44 6.48 6.64
CA THR A 223 -2.37 7.57 6.29
C THR A 223 -2.26 8.04 4.85
N MET A 224 -1.14 7.77 4.15
CA MET A 224 -0.96 8.19 2.75
C MET A 224 -1.07 7.04 1.76
N GLN A 225 -0.70 5.82 2.14
CA GLN A 225 -0.62 4.68 1.22
C GLN A 225 -1.63 3.57 1.52
N ASN A 226 -2.30 3.60 2.68
CA ASN A 226 -3.39 2.69 3.02
C ASN A 226 -4.67 3.47 3.37
N LEU A 227 -5.06 4.34 2.44
CA LEU A 227 -6.23 5.22 2.60
C LEU A 227 -7.52 4.45 2.90
N ALA A 228 -7.68 3.23 2.36
CA ALA A 228 -8.85 2.40 2.64
C ALA A 228 -8.95 1.98 4.11
N ALA A 229 -7.84 1.62 4.75
CA ALA A 229 -7.84 1.27 6.18
C ALA A 229 -7.85 2.53 7.07
N PHE A 230 -7.18 3.60 6.65
CA PHE A 230 -7.20 4.86 7.40
C PHE A 230 -8.60 5.49 7.41
N HIS A 231 -9.25 5.57 6.25
CA HIS A 231 -10.61 6.09 6.07
C HIS A 231 -11.68 5.00 6.18
N ALA A 232 -11.42 3.92 6.92
CA ALA A 232 -12.43 2.90 7.17
C ALA A 232 -13.69 3.54 7.79
N PRO A 233 -14.91 3.26 7.28
CA PRO A 233 -16.14 3.89 7.75
C PRO A 233 -16.47 3.66 9.23
N ASP A 234 -15.92 2.60 9.83
CA ASP A 234 -16.04 2.33 11.27
C ASP A 234 -15.21 3.27 12.16
N GLY A 235 -14.32 4.07 11.57
CA GLY A 235 -13.45 5.03 12.24
C GLY A 235 -12.25 4.43 12.96
N SER A 236 -12.02 3.12 12.82
CA SER A 236 -10.90 2.40 13.48
C SER A 236 -9.55 2.98 13.09
N GLY A 237 -9.34 3.31 11.82
CA GLY A 237 -8.12 3.94 11.31
C GLY A 237 -7.85 5.30 11.95
N TYR A 238 -8.88 6.13 12.12
CA TYR A 238 -8.76 7.43 12.78
C TYR A 238 -8.40 7.29 14.25
N GLN A 239 -9.02 6.35 14.97
CA GLN A 239 -8.73 6.09 16.39
C GLN A 239 -7.29 5.61 16.60
N ALA A 240 -6.80 4.71 15.74
CA ALA A 240 -5.41 4.25 15.81
C ALA A 240 -4.40 5.40 15.64
N VAL A 241 -4.69 6.34 14.73
CA VAL A 241 -3.83 7.52 14.51
C VAL A 241 -4.00 8.57 15.62
N GLU A 242 -5.21 8.77 16.14
CA GLU A 242 -5.52 9.65 17.28
C GLU A 242 -4.65 9.31 18.49
N GLU A 243 -4.56 8.04 18.87
CA GLU A 243 -3.71 7.59 19.99
C GLU A 243 -2.24 7.95 19.80
N ILE A 244 -1.74 7.84 18.57
CA ILE A 244 -0.35 8.17 18.23
C ILE A 244 -0.15 9.69 18.26
N ILE A 245 -1.09 10.48 17.74
CA ILE A 245 -1.06 11.94 17.79
C ILE A 245 -0.98 12.43 19.23
N LEU A 246 -1.82 11.91 20.12
CA LEU A 246 -1.84 12.30 21.53
C LEU A 246 -0.51 12.02 22.25
N LYS A 247 0.12 10.87 21.96
CA LYS A 247 1.46 10.55 22.50
C LYS A 247 2.55 11.42 21.87
N ALA A 248 2.48 11.63 20.56
CA ALA A 248 3.44 12.43 19.81
C ALA A 248 3.39 13.91 20.23
N ASP A 249 2.22 14.50 20.41
CA ASP A 249 2.06 15.90 20.80
C ASP A 249 2.65 16.18 22.19
N LYS A 250 2.46 15.27 23.15
CA LYS A 250 3.07 15.37 24.49
C LYS A 250 4.60 15.31 24.44
N ALA A 251 5.16 14.47 23.58
CA ALA A 251 6.62 14.28 23.48
C ALA A 251 7.30 15.30 22.57
N ASN A 252 6.63 15.70 21.50
CA ASN A 252 7.09 16.58 20.44
C ASN A 252 5.88 17.27 19.77
N PRO A 253 5.48 18.47 20.25
CA PRO A 253 4.36 19.23 19.72
C PRO A 253 4.39 19.46 18.20
N ALA A 254 5.59 19.67 17.63
CA ALA A 254 5.73 19.87 16.18
C ALA A 254 5.42 18.59 15.40
N LEU A 255 5.79 17.43 15.94
CA LEU A 255 5.43 16.14 15.35
C LEU A 255 3.92 15.89 15.45
N GLY A 256 3.33 16.09 16.63
CA GLY A 256 1.88 15.94 16.84
C GLY A 256 1.07 16.80 15.88
N ALA A 257 1.43 18.08 15.75
CA ALA A 257 0.86 19.00 14.78
C ALA A 257 1.00 18.49 13.34
N ARG A 258 2.17 17.98 12.94
CA ARG A 258 2.38 17.46 11.59
C ARG A 258 1.55 16.21 11.29
N LEU A 259 1.30 15.34 12.27
CA LEU A 259 0.49 14.13 12.06
C LEU A 259 -0.98 14.46 11.82
N LEU A 260 -1.47 15.59 12.34
CA LEU A 260 -2.85 16.05 12.12
C LEU A 260 -3.14 16.42 10.66
N THR A 261 -2.13 16.68 9.82
CA THR A 261 -2.35 16.98 8.40
C THR A 261 -2.96 15.80 7.65
N ALA A 262 -2.86 14.58 8.19
CA ALA A 262 -3.55 13.40 7.65
C ALA A 262 -5.08 13.58 7.59
N PHE A 263 -5.65 14.49 8.40
CA PHE A 263 -7.09 14.75 8.43
C PHE A 263 -7.53 15.87 7.47
N GLU A 264 -6.65 16.55 6.74
CA GLU A 264 -7.00 17.74 5.94
C GLU A 264 -8.15 17.52 4.94
N GLN A 265 -8.26 16.31 4.37
CA GLN A 265 -9.26 15.95 3.37
C GLN A 265 -10.54 15.32 3.95
N TRP A 266 -10.75 15.36 5.27
CA TRP A 266 -11.88 14.65 5.89
C TRP A 266 -13.27 15.09 5.38
N ARG A 267 -13.40 16.34 4.91
CA ARG A 267 -14.70 16.92 4.52
C ARG A 267 -15.28 16.36 3.21
N ILE A 268 -14.43 15.82 2.33
CA ILE A 268 -14.83 15.28 1.02
C ILE A 268 -15.18 13.79 1.08
N LEU A 269 -14.91 13.13 2.21
CA LEU A 269 -15.17 11.71 2.41
C LEU A 269 -16.65 11.37 2.28
N GLU A 270 -16.92 10.11 1.99
CA GLU A 270 -18.26 9.54 2.13
C GLU A 270 -18.85 9.75 3.54
N PRO A 271 -20.18 9.85 3.66
CA PRO A 271 -20.84 10.33 4.88
C PRO A 271 -20.42 9.64 6.18
N GLN A 272 -20.19 8.33 6.17
CA GLN A 272 -19.87 7.56 7.36
C GLN A 272 -18.43 7.81 7.82
N ALA A 273 -17.45 7.69 6.93
CA ALA A 273 -16.05 8.02 7.17
C ALA A 273 -15.86 9.49 7.53
N LYS A 274 -16.61 10.40 6.90
CA LYS A 274 -16.65 11.83 7.25
C LYS A 274 -17.09 12.04 8.69
N ALA A 275 -18.21 11.44 9.10
CA ALA A 275 -18.71 11.54 10.46
C ALA A 275 -17.72 10.97 11.50
N ALA A 276 -17.08 9.85 11.17
CA ALA A 276 -16.07 9.23 12.03
C ALA A 276 -14.79 10.10 12.17
N ALA A 277 -14.33 10.71 11.07
CA ALA A 277 -13.21 11.65 11.10
C ALA A 277 -13.55 12.90 11.92
N GLU A 278 -14.74 13.48 11.72
CA GLU A 278 -15.22 14.64 12.49
C GLU A 278 -15.29 14.34 13.99
N ALA A 279 -15.84 13.18 14.36
CA ALA A 279 -15.90 12.75 15.76
C ALA A 279 -14.50 12.63 16.37
N THR A 280 -13.52 12.14 15.60
CA THR A 280 -12.12 12.05 16.02
C THR A 280 -11.49 13.41 16.21
N LEU A 281 -11.69 14.34 15.26
CA LEU A 281 -11.21 15.71 15.38
C LEU A 281 -11.82 16.44 16.60
N LYS A 282 -13.11 16.21 16.91
CA LYS A 282 -13.76 16.77 18.11
C LYS A 282 -13.18 16.22 19.42
N ARG A 283 -12.83 14.93 19.47
CA ARG A 283 -12.13 14.34 20.61
C ARG A 283 -10.74 14.95 20.78
N LEU A 284 -9.98 15.06 19.68
CA LEU A 284 -8.67 15.71 19.66
C LEU A 284 -8.73 17.17 20.14
N GLN A 285 -9.75 17.93 19.72
CA GLN A 285 -9.97 19.31 20.17
C GLN A 285 -10.14 19.40 21.70
N SER A 286 -10.79 18.40 22.29
CA SER A 286 -11.08 18.33 23.73
C SER A 286 -9.92 17.74 24.56
N ALA A 287 -8.83 17.29 23.92
CA ALA A 287 -7.77 16.51 24.57
C ALA A 287 -6.65 17.35 25.20
N GLY A 288 -6.73 18.69 25.15
CA GLY A 288 -5.71 19.58 25.70
C GLY A 288 -4.39 19.53 24.91
N LEU A 289 -4.48 19.55 23.58
CA LEU A 289 -3.33 19.56 22.68
C LEU A 289 -2.47 20.83 22.83
N SER A 290 -1.23 20.73 22.37
CA SER A 290 -0.34 21.88 22.22
C SER A 290 -0.96 22.97 21.32
N SER A 291 -0.53 24.22 21.49
CA SER A 291 -1.09 25.37 20.74
C SER A 291 -1.11 25.15 19.22
N ASN A 292 -0.05 24.56 18.65
CA ASN A 292 0.05 24.32 17.22
C ASN A 292 -0.93 23.23 16.75
N ALA A 293 -1.03 22.13 17.52
CA ALA A 293 -1.93 21.04 17.20
C ALA A 293 -3.40 21.45 17.39
N ALA A 294 -3.71 22.21 18.45
CA ALA A 294 -5.04 22.79 18.68
C ALA A 294 -5.48 23.72 17.55
N ASP A 295 -4.58 24.57 17.04
CA ASP A 295 -4.86 25.44 15.90
C ASP A 295 -5.16 24.66 14.61
N ILE A 296 -4.42 23.59 14.32
CA ILE A 296 -4.70 22.73 13.15
C ILE A 296 -6.07 22.06 13.29
N VAL A 297 -6.40 21.51 14.46
CA VAL A 297 -7.71 20.89 14.71
C VAL A 297 -8.84 21.90 14.58
N ALA A 298 -8.68 23.10 15.14
CA ALA A 298 -9.68 24.16 15.04
C ALA A 298 -9.94 24.54 13.57
N ARG A 299 -8.88 24.78 12.78
CA ARG A 299 -9.01 25.05 11.34
C ARG A 299 -9.63 23.88 10.57
N ALA A 300 -9.30 22.66 10.95
CA ALA A 300 -9.87 21.46 10.32
C ALA A 300 -11.37 21.31 10.61
N LEU A 301 -11.88 21.71 11.78
CA LEU A 301 -13.30 21.67 12.12
C LEU A 301 -14.08 22.88 11.56
N GLY A 302 -13.45 24.05 11.50
CA GLY A 302 -14.05 25.30 11.05
C GLY A 302 -14.35 26.23 12.21
#